data_AF-A0A9D6QD08-F1
#
_entry.id   AF-A0A9D6QD08-F1
#
_cell.length_a   1.000
_cell.length_b   1.000
_cell.length_c   1.000
_cell.angle_alpha   90.00
_cell.angle_beta   90.00
_cell.angle_gamma   90.00
#
_symmetry.space_group_name_H-M   'P 1'
#
loop_
_entity.id
_entity.type
_entity.pdbx_description
1 polymer ?
#
loop_
_entity_poly.entity_id
_entity_poly.type
_entity_poly.pdbx_seq_one_letter_code
_entity_poly.pdbx_strand_id
1 'polypeptide(L)'
;MPSLLTETGNAALNAFVRAAGLAALVFGAILVFMFAAAAAVVIGLLVLGAAIALRFAPKRASAQPDVLDARQTPAGWVVETSRRKS
;
A
#
# COMPACT_ATOMS: atom_id res chain seq x y z
N MET A 1 -60.24 -4.16 17.99
CA MET A 1 -58.81 -4.24 18.32
C MET A 1 -57.94 -4.15 17.05
N PRO A 2 -57.76 -2.96 16.46
CA PRO A 2 -56.99 -2.76 15.22
C PRO A 2 -55.48 -2.49 15.42
N SER A 3 -55.02 -2.26 16.66
CA SER A 3 -53.63 -1.90 16.97
C SER A 3 -52.62 -3.04 16.77
N LEU A 4 -53.03 -4.29 17.00
CA LEU A 4 -52.15 -5.45 16.88
C LEU A 4 -51.65 -5.69 15.45
N LEU A 5 -52.48 -5.40 14.45
CA LEU A 5 -52.11 -5.52 13.03
C LEU A 5 -51.08 -4.48 12.62
N THR A 6 -51.21 -3.26 13.13
CA THR A 6 -50.29 -2.15 12.84
C THR A 6 -48.96 -2.32 13.55
N GLU A 7 -48.95 -2.80 14.79
CA GLU A 7 -47.72 -3.12 15.53
C GLU A 7 -46.94 -4.28 14.90
N THR A 8 -47.64 -5.35 14.49
CA THR A 8 -47.00 -6.50 13.84
C THR A 8 -46.42 -6.12 12.48
N GLY A 9 -47.14 -5.31 11.70
CA GLY A 9 -46.65 -4.79 10.41
C GLY A 9 -45.40 -3.94 10.56
N ASN A 10 -45.36 -3.04 11.56
CA ASN A 10 -44.21 -2.18 11.81
C ASN A 10 -42.99 -2.97 12.30
N ALA A 11 -43.20 -3.99 13.15
CA ALA A 11 -42.13 -4.88 13.60
C ALA A 11 -41.54 -5.69 12.44
N ALA A 12 -42.39 -6.24 11.56
CA ALA A 12 -41.96 -6.99 10.39
C ALA A 12 -41.19 -6.10 9.39
N LEU A 13 -41.65 -4.87 9.16
CA LEU A 13 -40.98 -3.92 8.26
C LEU A 13 -39.61 -3.51 8.80
N ASN A 14 -39.51 -3.20 10.10
CA ASN A 14 -38.24 -2.86 10.75
C ASN A 14 -37.25 -4.04 10.72
N ALA A 15 -37.72 -5.27 10.97
CA ALA A 15 -36.90 -6.46 10.85
C ALA A 15 -36.40 -6.66 9.42
N PHE A 16 -37.27 -6.46 8.41
CA PHE A 16 -36.90 -6.55 7.00
C PHE A 16 -35.85 -5.49 6.61
N VAL A 17 -36.04 -4.23 7.01
CA VAL A 17 -35.08 -3.15 6.72
C VAL A 17 -33.72 -3.45 7.34
N ARG A 18 -33.68 -3.95 8.58
CA ARG A 18 -32.43 -4.36 9.23
C ARG A 18 -31.77 -5.53 8.51
N ALA A 19 -32.55 -6.54 8.11
CA ALA A 19 -32.04 -7.69 7.36
C ALA A 19 -31.49 -7.27 5.99
N ALA A 20 -32.20 -6.40 5.26
CA ALA A 20 -31.75 -5.84 4.00
C ALA A 20 -30.47 -5.01 4.16
N GLY A 21 -30.39 -4.18 5.21
CA GLY A 21 -29.20 -3.41 5.55
C GLY A 21 -27.99 -4.31 5.85
N LEU A 22 -28.18 -5.37 6.64
CA LEU A 22 -27.13 -6.36 6.90
C LEU A 22 -26.70 -7.09 5.63
N ALA A 23 -27.65 -7.50 4.79
CA ALA A 23 -27.33 -8.13 3.52
C ALA A 23 -26.48 -7.22 2.63
N ALA A 24 -26.89 -5.95 2.48
CA ALA A 24 -26.12 -4.95 1.72
C ALA A 24 -24.69 -4.78 2.26
N LEU A 25 -24.52 -4.77 3.59
CA LEU A 25 -23.22 -4.65 4.23
C LEU A 25 -22.33 -5.88 3.95
N VAL A 26 -22.90 -7.09 4.03
CA VAL A 26 -22.17 -8.33 3.70
C VAL A 26 -21.74 -8.33 2.23
N PHE A 27 -22.65 -8.00 1.30
CA PHE A 27 -22.31 -7.91 -0.12
C PHE A 27 -21.24 -6.85 -0.39
N GLY A 28 -21.36 -5.68 0.24
CA GLY A 28 -20.34 -4.63 0.15
C GLY A 28 -18.98 -5.09 0.66
N ALA A 29 -18.93 -5.78 1.80
CA ALA A 29 -17.70 -6.32 2.37
C ALA A 29 -17.03 -7.34 1.44
N ILE A 30 -17.81 -8.25 0.85
CA ILE A 30 -17.30 -9.23 -0.13
C ILE A 30 -16.68 -8.50 -1.34
N LEU A 31 -17.37 -7.48 -1.86
CA LEU A 31 -16.89 -6.72 -3.01
C LEU A 31 -15.58 -5.98 -2.72
N VAL A 32 -15.50 -5.32 -1.55
CA VAL A 32 -14.28 -4.65 -1.08
C VAL A 32 -13.14 -5.67 -0.93
N PHE A 33 -13.42 -6.85 -0.37
CA PHE A 33 -12.41 -7.89 -0.18
C PHE A 33 -11.88 -8.43 -1.50
N MET A 34 -12.75 -8.63 -2.51
CA MET A 34 -12.33 -9.02 -3.86
C MET A 34 -11.42 -7.97 -4.50
N PHE A 35 -11.75 -6.68 -4.35
CA PHE A 35 -10.91 -5.62 -4.85
C PHE A 35 -9.57 -5.55 -4.11
N ALA A 36 -9.58 -5.68 -2.78
CA ALA A 36 -8.36 -5.72 -1.97
C ALA A 36 -7.46 -6.90 -2.34
N ALA A 37 -8.04 -8.08 -2.59
CA ALA A 37 -7.30 -9.25 -3.05
C ALA A 37 -6.65 -9.01 -4.43
N ALA A 38 -7.38 -8.44 -5.38
CA ALA A 38 -6.82 -8.08 -6.68
C ALA A 38 -5.68 -7.05 -6.57
N ALA A 39 -5.88 -6.01 -5.75
CA ALA A 39 -4.84 -5.02 -5.48
C ALA A 39 -3.59 -5.65 -4.84
N ALA A 40 -3.76 -6.56 -3.88
CA ALA A 40 -2.65 -7.29 -3.25
C ALA A 40 -1.87 -8.13 -4.27
N VAL A 41 -2.54 -8.78 -5.23
CA VAL A 41 -1.87 -9.52 -6.32
C VAL A 41 -1.05 -8.56 -7.19
N VAL A 42 -1.62 -7.44 -7.62
CA VAL A 42 -0.91 -6.46 -8.46
C VAL A 42 0.32 -5.91 -7.74
N ILE A 43 0.17 -5.48 -6.49
CA ILE A 43 1.28 -4.95 -5.68
C ILE A 43 2.31 -6.06 -5.43
N GLY A 44 1.88 -7.28 -5.12
CA GLY A 44 2.77 -8.42 -4.94
C GLY A 44 3.60 -8.71 -6.18
N LEU A 45 3.00 -8.67 -7.37
CA LEU A 45 3.71 -8.82 -8.64
C LEU A 45 4.70 -7.69 -8.90
N LEU A 46 4.34 -6.44 -8.58
CA LEU A 46 5.26 -5.29 -8.69
C LEU A 46 6.47 -5.46 -7.77
N VAL A 47 6.25 -5.84 -6.51
CA VAL A 47 7.32 -6.07 -5.54
C VAL A 47 8.19 -7.25 -5.96
N LEU A 48 7.59 -8.36 -6.42
CA LEU A 48 8.32 -9.51 -6.92
C LEU A 48 9.16 -9.16 -8.16
N GLY A 49 8.59 -8.40 -9.09
CA GLY A 49 9.28 -7.89 -10.27
C GLY A 49 10.46 -6.98 -9.90
N ALA A 50 10.27 -6.08 -8.94
CA ALA A 50 11.34 -5.23 -8.43
C ALA A 50 12.45 -6.04 -7.76
N ALA A 51 12.10 -7.05 -6.95
CA ALA A 51 13.08 -7.93 -6.30
C ALA A 51 13.88 -8.73 -7.34
N ILE A 52 13.22 -9.25 -8.37
CA ILE A 52 13.87 -9.93 -9.49
C ILE A 52 14.81 -8.95 -10.22
N ALA A 53 14.33 -7.76 -10.57
CA ALA A 53 15.13 -6.75 -11.25
C ALA A 53 16.37 -6.36 -10.43
N LEU A 54 16.24 -6.15 -9.13
CA LEU A 54 17.36 -5.84 -8.23
C LEU A 54 18.34 -7.02 -8.08
N ARG A 55 17.83 -8.26 -8.10
CA ARG A 55 18.68 -9.45 -8.02
C ARG A 55 19.56 -9.61 -9.27
N PHE A 56 19.04 -9.25 -10.44
CA PHE A 56 19.77 -9.29 -11.70
C PHE A 56 20.44 -7.97 -12.06
N ALA A 57 20.18 -6.90 -11.30
CA ALA A 57 20.86 -5.64 -11.49
C ALA A 57 22.36 -5.83 -11.24
N PRO A 58 23.23 -5.33 -12.13
CA PRO A 58 24.65 -5.29 -11.84
C PRO A 58 24.83 -4.51 -10.54
N LYS A 59 25.49 -5.13 -9.54
CA LYS A 59 25.90 -4.44 -8.33
C LYS A 59 26.65 -3.19 -8.78
N ARG A 60 26.03 -2.02 -8.66
CA ARG A 60 26.74 -0.76 -8.81
C ARG A 60 27.88 -0.86 -7.80
N ALA A 61 29.11 -0.73 -8.30
CA ALA A 61 30.27 -0.64 -7.44
C ALA A 61 29.90 0.33 -6.33
N SER A 62 29.93 -0.15 -5.08
CA SER A 62 29.79 0.72 -3.92
C SER A 62 30.67 1.91 -4.22
N ALA A 63 30.09 3.12 -4.22
CA ALA A 63 30.90 4.30 -4.10
C ALA A 63 31.71 4.04 -2.82
N GLN A 64 32.95 3.58 -2.99
CA GLN A 64 33.91 3.62 -1.90
C GLN A 64 33.86 5.06 -1.40
N PRO A 65 34.18 5.31 -0.12
CA PRO A 65 34.65 6.62 0.27
C PRO A 65 36.00 6.82 -0.44
N ASP A 66 35.92 6.90 -1.77
CA ASP A 66 37.00 7.24 -2.65
C ASP A 66 37.20 8.70 -2.31
N VAL A 67 38.35 8.97 -1.70
CA VAL A 67 38.85 10.31 -1.53
C VAL A 67 38.74 10.92 -2.92
N LEU A 68 37.76 11.79 -3.14
CA LEU A 68 37.60 12.47 -4.43
C LEU A 68 38.90 13.23 -4.65
N ASP A 69 39.79 12.63 -5.44
CA ASP A 69 41.06 13.22 -5.77
C ASP A 69 40.72 14.48 -6.54
N ALA A 70 41.07 15.65 -5.98
CA ALA A 70 40.66 16.96 -6.49
C ALA A 70 41.13 17.23 -7.94
N ARG A 71 41.90 16.30 -8.52
CA ARG A 71 42.33 16.27 -9.91
C ARG A 71 41.26 15.74 -10.89
N GLN A 72 40.24 15.02 -10.42
CA GLN A 72 39.16 14.51 -11.27
C GLN A 72 37.94 15.44 -11.33
N THR A 73 37.88 16.46 -10.45
CA THR A 73 36.81 17.45 -10.45
C THR A 73 37.10 18.57 -11.46
N PRO A 74 36.09 19.03 -12.23
CA PRO A 74 36.24 20.19 -13.11
C PRO A 74 36.78 21.41 -12.35
N ALA A 75 37.58 22.25 -13.02
CA ALA A 75 38.15 23.44 -12.42
C ALA A 75 37.06 24.30 -11.75
N GLY A 76 37.16 24.50 -10.43
CA GLY A 76 36.18 25.25 -9.63
C GLY A 76 35.39 24.41 -8.61
N TRP A 77 35.48 23.08 -8.67
CA TRP A 77 34.93 22.22 -7.61
C TRP A 77 35.97 22.01 -6.49
N VAL A 78 35.65 22.49 -5.29
CA VAL A 78 36.46 22.31 -4.07
C VAL A 78 35.86 21.17 -3.26
N VAL A 79 36.64 20.13 -2.99
CA VAL A 79 36.23 19.01 -2.15
C VAL A 79 36.72 19.26 -0.72
N GLU A 80 35.79 19.51 0.20
CA GLU A 80 36.07 19.62 1.63
C GLU A 80 36.39 18.24 2.21
N THR A 81 37.68 17.91 2.30
CA THR A 81 38.09 16.69 3.02
C THR A 81 38.00 16.95 4.52
N SER A 82 36.97 16.41 5.16
CA SER A 82 36.87 16.41 6.63
C SER A 82 37.93 15.46 7.19
N ARG A 83 39.11 16.00 7.50
CA ARG A 83 40.14 15.30 8.27
C ARG A 83 39.55 14.96 9.65
N ARG A 84 39.14 13.70 9.84
CA ARG A 84 38.84 13.17 11.16
C ARG A 84 40.14 13.14 11.95
N LYS A 85 40.32 14.12 12.86
CA LYS A 85 41.43 14.16 13.81
C LYS A 85 41.24 13.00 14.79
N SER A 86 42.25 12.14 14.86
CA SER A 86 42.44 11.17 15.95
C SER A 86 42.80 11.90 17.24
#